data_AF-A0A2E3I2V2-F1
#
_entry.id   AF-A0A2E3I2V2-F1
#
_cell.length_a   1.000
_cell.length_b   1.000
_cell.length_c   1.000
_cell.angle_alpha   90.00
_cell.angle_beta   90.00
_cell.angle_gamma   90.00
#
_symmetry.space_group_name_H-M   'P 1'
#
loop_
_entity.id
_entity.type
_entity.pdbx_description
1 polymer ?
#
loop_
_entity_poly.entity_id
_entity_poly.type
_entity_poly.pdbx_seq_one_letter_code
_entity_poly.pdbx_strand_id
1 'polypeptide(L)' 'MAMAQVTDNPAIADGSSIHQEAKQQLHSYLRNNILPLMQTGKPLVLNEILHRVNIRKPKLVQQLGKQQVQHMVQRALQS' A
#
# COMPACT_ATOMS: atom_id res chain seq x y z
N MET A 1 -30.26 -11.30 -31.93
CA MET A 1 -28.88 -11.47 -31.47
C MET A 1 -28.72 -10.63 -30.21
N ALA A 2 -28.46 -11.29 -29.08
CA ALA A 2 -28.34 -10.66 -27.77
C ALA A 2 -26.86 -10.64 -27.39
N MET A 3 -26.32 -9.43 -27.17
CA MET A 3 -25.10 -9.20 -26.41
C MET A 3 -25.37 -7.95 -25.59
N ALA A 4 -26.13 -8.12 -24.51
CA ALA A 4 -26.13 -7.18 -23.41
C ALA A 4 -24.76 -7.22 -22.73
N GLN A 5 -24.34 -6.06 -22.22
CA GLN A 5 -23.17 -5.81 -21.39
C GLN A 5 -21.90 -5.46 -22.16
N VAL A 6 -21.80 -4.19 -22.53
CA VAL A 6 -20.54 -3.47 -22.35
C VAL A 6 -20.89 -2.25 -21.53
N THR A 7 -20.89 -2.40 -20.21
CA THR A 7 -20.78 -1.26 -19.31
C THR A 7 -19.42 -0.65 -19.60
N ASP A 8 -19.44 0.40 -20.41
CA ASP A 8 -18.33 1.33 -20.56
C ASP A 8 -18.14 2.02 -19.21
N ASN A 9 -17.31 1.41 -18.36
CA ASN A 9 -16.81 2.03 -17.13
C ASN A 9 -15.40 2.55 -17.46
N PRO A 10 -15.26 3.81 -17.92
CA PRO A 10 -13.98 4.40 -18.31
C PRO A 10 -13.11 4.79 -17.10
N ALA A 11 -13.13 4.01 -16.01
CA ALA A 11 -12.33 4.24 -14.81
C ALA A 11 -11.09 3.33 -14.73
N ILE A 12 -10.91 2.38 -15.66
CA ILE A 12 -9.96 1.27 -15.53
C ILE A 12 -9.06 1.17 -16.76
N ALA A 13 -8.19 2.15 -16.96
CA ALA A 13 -7.11 2.00 -17.94
C ALA A 13 -5.83 2.72 -17.49
N ASP A 14 -5.94 3.90 -16.89
CA ASP A 14 -4.78 4.71 -16.50
C ASP A 14 -4.42 4.62 -15.00
N GLY A 15 -5.41 4.36 -14.13
CA GLY A 15 -5.21 4.24 -12.68
C GLY A 15 -4.49 2.95 -12.23
N SER A 16 -4.49 1.91 -13.07
CA SER A 16 -3.92 0.59 -12.74
C SER A 16 -2.40 0.64 -12.57
N SER A 17 -1.71 1.34 -13.47
CA SER A 17 -0.25 1.52 -13.44
C SER A 17 0.17 2.36 -12.24
N ILE A 18 -0.55 3.46 -11.97
CA ILE A 18 -0.29 4.36 -10.83
C ILE A 18 -0.50 3.63 -9.51
N HIS A 19 -1.57 2.84 -9.41
CA HIS A 19 -1.87 2.06 -8.20
C HIS A 19 -0.84 0.94 -7.99
N GLN A 20 -0.36 0.30 -9.05
CA GLN A 20 0.69 -0.72 -8.98
C GLN A 20 2.05 -0.11 -8.60
N GLU A 21 2.39 1.05 -9.14
CA GLU A 21 3.59 1.79 -8.76
C GLU A 21 3.54 2.19 -7.27
N ALA A 22 2.40 2.72 -6.79
CA ALA A 22 2.22 3.06 -5.39
C ALA A 22 2.41 1.83 -4.46
N LYS A 23 1.97 0.64 -4.88
CA LYS A 23 2.22 -0.62 -4.15
C LYS A 23 3.72 -0.92 -4.07
N GLN A 24 4.44 -0.82 -5.19
CA GLN A 24 5.90 -1.06 -5.22
C GLN A 24 6.66 -0.04 -4.35
N GLN A 25 6.27 1.23 -4.41
CA GLN A 25 6.85 2.28 -3.57
C GLN A 25 6.62 2.02 -2.09
N LEU A 26 5.40 1.59 -1.70
CA LEU A 26 5.12 1.24 -0.30
C LEU A 26 5.94 0.01 0.13
N HIS A 27 6.02 -1.03 -0.71
CA HIS A 27 6.80 -2.22 -0.40
C HIS A 27 8.28 -1.88 -0.15
N SER A 28 8.91 -1.11 -1.04
CA SER A 28 10.30 -0.66 -0.89
C SER A 28 10.50 0.21 0.36
N TYR A 29 9.54 1.09 0.67
CA TYR A 29 9.60 1.90 1.88
C TYR A 29 9.60 1.03 3.15
N LEU A 30 8.69 0.06 3.24
CA LEU A 30 8.59 -0.85 4.38
C LEU A 30 9.90 -1.64 4.55
N ARG A 31 10.44 -2.18 3.46
CA ARG A 31 11.68 -2.98 3.48
C ARG A 31 12.91 -2.17 3.91
N ASN A 32 13.04 -0.94 3.43
CA ASN A 32 14.25 -0.14 3.66
C ASN A 32 14.18 0.74 4.91
N ASN A 33 12.98 1.09 5.39
CA ASN A 33 12.81 2.05 6.48
C ASN A 33 12.15 1.45 7.72
N ILE A 34 11.34 0.40 7.59
CA ILE A 34 10.61 -0.18 8.73
C ILE A 34 11.30 -1.44 9.24
N LEU A 35 11.67 -2.38 8.36
CA LEU A 35 12.33 -3.62 8.77
C LEU A 35 13.63 -3.39 9.56
N PRO A 36 14.54 -2.47 9.18
CA PRO A 36 15.75 -2.23 9.97
C PRO A 36 15.44 -1.68 11.36
N LEU A 37 14.36 -0.91 11.53
CA LEU A 37 13.97 -0.39 12.84
C LEU A 37 13.51 -1.52 13.78
N MET A 38 12.92 -2.59 13.24
CA MET A 38 12.55 -3.76 14.04
C MET A 38 13.77 -4.55 14.52
N GLN A 39 14.87 -4.52 13.76
CA GLN A 39 16.13 -5.17 14.13
C GLN A 39 16.86 -4.45 15.27
N THR A 40 16.47 -3.21 15.59
CA THR A 40 17.08 -2.43 16.69
C THR A 40 16.62 -2.86 18.10
N GLY A 41 15.86 -3.97 18.20
CA GLY A 41 15.38 -4.51 19.48
C GLY A 41 14.16 -3.79 20.06
N LYS A 42 13.62 -2.77 19.37
CA LYS A 42 12.35 -2.15 19.71
C LYS A 42 11.21 -2.84 18.96
N PRO A 43 10.24 -3.46 19.64
CA PRO A 43 9.09 -4.03 18.97
C PRO A 43 8.24 -2.91 18.37
N LEU A 44 8.26 -2.78 17.04
CA LEU A 44 7.34 -1.89 16.33
C LEU A 44 6.02 -2.62 16.13
N VAL A 45 4.97 -2.12 16.79
CA VAL A 45 3.61 -2.63 16.60
C VAL A 45 2.98 -2.05 15.33
N LEU A 46 2.01 -2.77 14.76
CA LEU A 46 1.33 -2.39 13.51
C LEU A 46 0.84 -0.93 13.51
N ASN A 47 0.26 -0.46 14.62
CA ASN A 47 -0.27 0.89 14.71
C ASN A 47 0.83 1.97 14.61
N GLU A 48 2.00 1.74 15.20
CA GLU A 48 3.13 2.67 15.09
C GLU A 48 3.68 2.73 13.67
N ILE A 49 3.71 1.58 12.98
CA ILE A 49 4.16 1.52 11.59
C ILE A 49 3.16 2.23 10.68
N LEU A 50 1.86 1.98 10.87
CA LEU A 50 0.81 2.67 10.12
C LEU A 50 0.86 4.18 10.34
N HIS A 51 1.07 4.61 11.59
CA HIS A 51 1.26 6.03 11.91
C HIS A 51 2.46 6.63 11.18
N ARG A 52 3.61 5.94 11.17
CA ARG A 52 4.81 6.35 10.43
C ARG A 52 4.57 6.44 8.93
N VAL A 53 3.92 5.45 8.33
CA VAL A 53 3.56 5.43 6.91
C VAL A 53 2.63 6.60 6.57
N ASN A 54 1.63 6.88 7.43
CA ASN A 54 0.69 7.96 7.22
C ASN A 54 1.34 9.35 7.26
N ILE A 55 2.33 9.55 8.14
CA ILE A 55 3.07 10.83 8.24
C ILE A 55 4.13 10.97 7.15
N ARG A 56 4.90 9.90 6.88
CA ARG A 56 6.07 9.96 5.97
C ARG A 56 5.71 9.76 4.50
N LYS A 57 4.61 9.06 4.23
CA LYS A 57 4.13 8.73 2.88
C LYS A 57 2.62 8.99 2.72
N PRO A 58 2.11 10.19 3.06
CA PRO A 58 0.67 10.47 2.99
C PRO A 58 0.11 10.33 1.58
N LYS A 59 0.91 10.59 0.54
CA LYS A 59 0.51 10.38 -0.87
C LYS A 59 0.24 8.90 -1.18
N LEU A 60 1.08 7.98 -0.68
CA LEU A 60 0.86 6.54 -0.87
C LEU A 60 -0.40 6.07 -0.14
N VAL A 61 -0.68 6.61 1.05
CA VAL A 61 -1.91 6.29 1.79
C VAL A 61 -3.15 6.79 1.06
N GLN A 62 -3.08 7.97 0.43
CA GLN A 62 -4.17 8.49 -0.40
C GLN A 62 -4.39 7.67 -1.68
N GLN A 63 -3.31 7.23 -2.34
CA GLN A 63 -3.39 6.46 -3.60
C GLN A 63 -3.82 5.00 -3.39
N LEU A 64 -3.43 4.39 -2.27
CA LEU A 64 -3.71 2.97 -1.99
C LEU A 64 -4.94 2.77 -1.10
N GLY A 65 -5.27 3.75 -0.26
CA GLY A 65 -6.28 3.62 0.77
C GLY A 65 -5.76 2.93 2.05
N LYS A 66 -6.36 3.29 3.19
CA LYS A 66 -5.91 2.86 4.53
C LYS A 66 -5.91 1.34 4.70
N GLN A 67 -6.94 0.64 4.20
CA GLN A 67 -7.04 -0.82 4.32
C GLN A 67 -5.94 -1.53 3.52
N GLN A 68 -5.68 -1.10 2.28
CA GLN A 68 -4.65 -1.70 1.45
C GLN A 68 -3.26 -1.51 2.06
N VAL A 69 -2.98 -0.31 2.59
CA VAL A 69 -1.73 0.00 3.31
C VAL A 69 -1.58 -0.91 4.53
N GLN A 70 -2.63 -1.06 5.34
CA GLN A 70 -2.63 -1.94 6.50
C GLN A 70 -2.30 -3.39 6.13
N HIS A 71 -2.95 -3.94 5.11
CA HIS A 71 -2.67 -5.30 4.64
C HIS A 71 -1.22 -5.46 4.17
N MET A 72 -0.68 -4.47 3.46
CA MET A 72 0.71 -4.51 2.99
C MET A 72 1.72 -4.42 4.13
N VAL A 73 1.45 -3.58 5.13
CA VAL A 73 2.26 -3.52 6.34
C VAL A 73 2.22 -4.85 7.07
N GLN A 74 1.03 -5.42 7.32
CA GLN A 74 0.90 -6.72 7.98
C GLN A 74 1.67 -7.82 7.25
N ARG A 75 1.54 -7.91 5.92
CA ARG A 75 2.31 -8.86 5.12
C ARG A 75 3.82 -8.67 5.26
N ALA A 76 4.29 -7.43 5.24
CA ALA A 76 5.72 -7.13 5.37
C ALA A 76 6.29 -7.51 6.75
N LEU A 77 5.46 -7.57 7.79
CA LEU A 77 5.84 -8.01 9.13
C LEU A 77 5.79 -9.53 9.33
N GLN A 78 5.10 -10.24 8.43
CA GLN A 78 4.93 -11.70 8.47
C GLN A 78 5.88 -12.45 7.52
N SER A 79 6.69 -11.72 6.73
CA SER A 79 7.60 -12.27 5.72
C SER A 79 9.02 -12.44 6.21
#